data_AF-A0A356WXS4-F1
#
_entry.id   AF-A0A356WXS4-F1
#
_cell.length_a   1.000
_cell.length_b   1.000
_cell.length_c   1.000
_cell.angle_alpha   90.00
_cell.angle_beta   90.00
_cell.angle_gamma   90.00
#
_symmetry.space_group_name_H-M   'P 1'
#
loop_
_entity.id
_entity.type
_entity.pdbx_description
1 polymer ?
#
loop_
_entity_poly.entity_id
_entity_poly.type
_entity_poly.pdbx_seq_one_letter_code
_entity_poly.pdbx_strand_id
1 'polypeptide(L)'
;EALKEAGVAVTSIDAKGGYNDVKVIFTVMKRKKLNKVFAIVKEIDPEAFFSTEDVKYSNKHHDHLVNPNQRSPIDRLLRIRKGV
;
A
#
# COMPACT_ATOMS: atom_id res chain seq x y z
N GLU A 1 0.36 -7.35 -10.62
CA GLU A 1 0.03 -8.47 -9.71
C GLU A 1 0.89 -8.48 -8.44
N ALA A 2 2.22 -8.36 -8.50
CA ALA A 2 3.11 -8.35 -7.32
C ALA A 2 2.66 -7.47 -6.13
N LEU A 3 2.16 -6.26 -6.37
CA LEU A 3 1.63 -5.40 -5.29
C LEU A 3 0.39 -6.00 -4.60
N LYS A 4 -0.52 -6.60 -5.37
CA LYS A 4 -1.72 -7.26 -4.83
C LYS A 4 -1.33 -8.49 -4.01
N GLU A 5 -0.39 -9.30 -4.50
CA GLU A 5 0.17 -10.47 -3.80
C GLU A 5 0.89 -10.08 -2.51
N ALA A 6 1.59 -8.94 -2.54
CA ALA A 6 2.18 -8.36 -1.34
C ALA A 6 1.14 -7.85 -0.34
N GLY A 7 -0.15 -7.85 -0.71
CA GLY A 7 -1.35 -7.48 0.04
C GLY A 7 -1.74 -6.00 -0.04
N VAL A 8 -1.17 -5.25 -0.99
CA VAL A 8 -1.41 -3.82 -1.17
C VAL A 8 -2.74 -3.64 -1.91
N ALA A 9 -3.62 -2.79 -1.36
CA ALA A 9 -4.83 -2.36 -2.08
C ALA A 9 -4.44 -1.40 -3.20
N VAL A 10 -4.84 -1.71 -4.43
CA VAL A 10 -4.39 -0.99 -5.61
C VAL A 10 -5.56 -0.65 -6.51
N THR A 11 -5.61 0.60 -6.96
CA THR A 11 -6.42 1.02 -8.11
C THR A 11 -5.47 1.22 -9.29
N SER A 12 -5.76 0.58 -10.42
CA SER A 12 -4.98 0.69 -11.65
C SER A 12 -5.79 1.46 -12.68
N ILE A 13 -5.15 2.43 -13.33
CA ILE A 13 -5.73 3.23 -14.40
C ILE A 13 -4.84 3.09 -15.62
N ASP A 14 -5.42 2.71 -16.76
CA ASP A 14 -4.75 2.75 -18.05
C ASP A 14 -4.80 4.19 -18.60
N ALA A 15 -3.67 4.72 -19.05
CA ALA A 15 -3.54 6.11 -19.47
C ALA A 15 -2.58 6.26 -20.67
N LYS A 16 -2.65 7.43 -21.32
CA LYS A 16 -1.70 7.88 -22.35
C LYS A 16 -0.78 8.93 -21.73
N GLY A 17 0.51 8.64 -21.68
CA GLY A 17 1.54 9.64 -21.41
C GLY A 17 1.80 10.54 -22.62
N GLY A 18 2.78 11.43 -22.51
CA GLY A 18 3.11 12.36 -23.61
C GLY A 18 3.57 11.66 -24.90
N TYR A 19 4.14 10.45 -24.78
CA TYR A 19 4.67 9.69 -25.92
C TYR A 19 4.19 8.24 -25.98
N ASN A 20 3.90 7.62 -24.84
CA ASN A 20 3.60 6.19 -24.74
C ASN A 20 2.40 5.92 -23.85
N ASP A 21 1.79 4.75 -24.00
CA ASP A 21 0.80 4.26 -23.05
C ASP A 21 1.47 3.95 -21.70
N VAL A 22 0.80 4.30 -20.61
CA VAL A 22 1.31 4.17 -19.25
C VAL A 22 0.22 3.62 -18.33
N LYS A 23 0.62 3.06 -17.18
CA LYS A 23 -0.30 2.75 -16.08
C LYS A 23 -0.07 3.71 -14.92
N VAL A 24 -1.15 4.27 -14.41
CA VAL A 24 -1.15 4.98 -13.13
C VAL A 24 -1.63 4.03 -12.04
N ILE A 25 -0.79 3.87 -11.02
CA ILE A 25 -1.08 3.04 -9.86
C ILE A 25 -1.38 3.94 -8.67
N PHE A 26 -2.62 3.91 -8.20
CA PHE A 26 -3.07 4.65 -7.03
C PHE A 26 -3.28 3.72 -5.84
N THR A 27 -2.83 4.14 -4.65
CA THR A 27 -2.95 3.36 -3.43
C THR A 27 -2.96 4.26 -2.20
N VAL A 28 -3.75 3.88 -1.19
CA VAL A 28 -3.80 4.53 0.12
C VAL A 28 -3.33 3.53 1.17
N MET A 29 -2.27 3.88 1.90
CA MET A 29 -1.66 2.99 2.88
C MET A 29 -0.96 3.73 4.01
N LYS A 30 -0.56 3.00 5.04
CA LYS A 30 0.27 3.54 6.13
C LYS A 30 1.70 3.84 5.63
N ARG A 31 2.22 5.02 5.97
CA ARG A 31 3.58 5.49 5.59
C ARG A 31 4.69 4.47 5.88
N LYS A 32 4.61 3.72 6.99
CA LYS A 32 5.61 2.71 7.36
C LYS A 32 5.78 1.55 6.35
N LYS A 33 4.83 1.37 5.43
CA LYS A 33 4.84 0.30 4.40
C LYS A 33 5.40 0.78 3.05
N LEU A 34 5.60 2.07 2.90
CA LEU A 34 6.04 2.71 1.66
C LEU A 34 7.34 2.10 1.12
N ASN A 35 8.34 1.90 1.99
CA ASN A 35 9.63 1.36 1.56
C ASN A 35 9.52 -0.04 0.96
N LYS A 36 8.63 -0.89 1.49
CA LYS A 36 8.37 -2.23 0.93
C LYS A 36 7.76 -2.14 -0.47
N VAL A 37 6.82 -1.21 -0.66
CA VAL A 37 6.15 -0.99 -1.94
C VAL A 37 7.13 -0.42 -2.96
N PHE A 38 7.96 0.55 -2.57
CA PHE A 38 8.98 1.11 -3.44
C PHE A 38 9.98 0.04 -3.92
N ALA A 39 10.41 -0.85 -3.02
CA ALA A 39 11.28 -1.96 -3.40
C ALA A 39 10.64 -2.87 -4.46
N ILE A 40 9.39 -3.31 -4.22
CA ILE A 40 8.65 -4.17 -5.17
C ILE A 40 8.48 -3.48 -6.52
N VAL A 41 8.11 -2.20 -6.54
CA VAL A 41 7.89 -1.48 -7.81
C VAL A 41 9.19 -1.26 -8.55
N LYS A 42 10.28 -0.86 -7.87
CA LYS A 42 11.59 -0.65 -8.50
C LYS A 42 12.25 -1.92 -9.01
N GLU A 43 11.91 -3.08 -8.45
CA GLU A 43 12.34 -4.38 -8.97
C GLU A 43 11.68 -4.70 -10.33
N ILE A 44 10.45 -4.25 -10.54
CA ILE A 44 9.68 -4.49 -11.77
C ILE A 44 9.97 -3.42 -12.82
N ASP A 45 9.99 -2.15 -12.40
CA ASP A 45 10.25 -0.99 -13.24
C ASP A 45 11.21 -0.04 -12.49
N PRO A 46 12.51 -0.12 -12.77
CA PRO A 46 13.52 0.75 -12.18
C PRO A 46 13.30 2.24 -12.48
N GLU A 47 12.60 2.59 -13.55
CA GLU A 47 12.33 3.97 -13.98
C GLU A 47 11.02 4.53 -13.40
N ALA A 48 10.19 3.67 -12.78
CA ALA A 48 8.95 4.10 -12.14
C ALA A 48 9.17 5.19 -11.09
N PHE A 49 8.34 6.23 -11.12
CA PHE A 49 8.37 7.32 -10.13
C PHE A 49 7.11 7.32 -9.28
N PHE A 50 7.18 7.99 -8.13
CA PHE A 50 6.11 8.01 -7.15
C PHE A 50 5.78 9.45 -6.77
N SER A 51 4.50 9.77 -6.71
CA SER A 51 4.01 10.92 -5.95
C SER A 51 3.43 10.42 -4.63
N THR A 52 3.73 11.12 -3.53
CA THR A 52 3.19 10.78 -2.21
C THR A 52 2.49 11.99 -1.62
N GLU A 53 1.23 11.81 -1.24
CA GLU A 53 0.40 12.85 -0.62
C GLU A 53 -0.01 12.44 0.80
N ASP A 54 -0.21 13.44 1.68
CA ASP A 54 -0.67 13.21 3.04
C ASP A 54 -2.20 13.13 3.08
N VAL A 55 -2.73 12.06 3.68
CA VAL A 55 -4.18 11.81 3.78
C VAL A 55 -4.67 12.22 5.15
N LYS A 56 -5.42 13.33 5.23
CA LYS A 56 -5.94 13.88 6.49
C LYS A 56 -6.99 13.00 7.16
N TYR A 57 -7.85 12.38 6.37
CA TYR A 57 -8.88 11.47 6.86
C TYR A 57 -9.07 10.31 5.87
N SER A 58 -9.10 9.09 6.40
CA SER A 58 -9.60 7.93 5.66
C SER A 58 -10.36 7.04 6.63
N ASN A 59 -11.49 6.51 6.18
CA ASN A 59 -12.13 5.40 6.89
C ASN A 59 -11.14 4.23 6.96
N LYS A 60 -11.28 3.35 7.97
CA LYS A 60 -10.37 2.20 8.16
C LYS A 60 -10.19 1.45 6.83
N HIS A 61 -9.04 1.69 6.19
CA HIS A 61 -8.62 0.85 5.09
C HIS A 61 -8.47 -0.56 5.67
N HIS A 62 -9.22 -1.51 5.11
CA HIS A 62 -8.95 -2.93 5.34
C HIS A 62 -7.60 -3.22 4.68
N ASP A 63 -6.57 -3.00 5.47
CA ASP A 63 -5.18 -3.22 5.14
C ASP A 63 -5.02 -4.75 5.05
N HIS A 64 -5.30 -5.34 3.87
CA HIS A 64 -5.22 -6.79 3.61
C HIS A 64 -3.81 -7.36 3.85
N LEU A 65 -2.83 -6.49 4.00
CA LEU A 65 -1.47 -6.73 4.48
C LEU A 65 -1.37 -7.38 5.87
N VAL A 66 -2.46 -7.54 6.62
CA VAL A 66 -2.42 -8.25 7.91
C VAL A 66 -3.30 -9.49 7.82
N ASN A 67 -2.67 -10.63 7.53
CA ASN A 67 -3.29 -11.94 7.66
C ASN A 67 -3.80 -12.09 9.11
N PRO A 68 -5.12 -12.26 9.34
CA PRO A 68 -5.69 -12.35 10.69
C PRO A 68 -5.02 -13.44 11.54
N ASN A 69 -4.54 -14.50 10.89
CA ASN A 69 -3.91 -15.66 11.52
C ASN A 69 -2.44 -15.48 11.90
N GLN A 70 -1.75 -14.42 11.47
CA GLN A 70 -0.34 -14.16 11.86
C GLN A 70 -0.20 -13.15 13.00
N ARG A 71 -1.29 -12.85 13.73
CA ARG A 71 -1.25 -11.83 14.78
C ARG A 71 -0.76 -12.42 16.11
N SER A 72 0.34 -11.87 16.62
CA SER A 72 0.88 -12.21 17.93
C SER A 72 -0.14 -11.90 19.03
N PRO A 73 -0.19 -12.69 20.13
CA PRO A 73 -0.98 -12.37 21.31
C PRO A 73 -0.72 -10.95 21.86
N ILE A 74 0.52 -10.46 21.72
CA ILE A 74 0.93 -9.11 22.18
C ILE A 74 0.23 -8.02 21.36
N ASP A 75 0.07 -8.20 20.05
CA ASP A 75 -0.60 -7.23 19.17
C ASP A 75 -2.08 -7.05 19.55
N ARG A 76 -2.72 -8.13 20.03
CA ARG A 76 -4.12 -8.08 20.50
C ARG A 76 -4.23 -7.31 21.81
N LEU A 77 -3.32 -7.58 22.75
CA LEU A 77 -3.26 -6.91 24.05
C LEU A 77 -3.02 -5.39 23.90
N LEU A 78 -2.08 -5.00 23.04
CA LEU A 78 -1.77 -3.58 22.79
C LEU A 78 -2.93 -2.80 22.16
N ARG A 79 -3.88 -3.49 21.53
CA ARG A 79 -5.07 -2.85 20.93
C ARG A 79 -6.17 -2.57 21.96
N ILE A 80 -6.27 -3.40 23.00
CA ILE A 80 -7.17 -3.14 24.15
C ILE A 80 -6.74 -1.85 24.85
N ARG A 81 -5.44 -1.61 24.95
CA ARG A 81 -4.88 -0.39 25.55
C ARG A 81 -5.15 0.89 24.76
N LYS A 82 -5.55 0.82 23.48
CA LYS A 82 -5.93 1.98 22.67
C LYS A 82 -7.44 2.27 22.67
N GLY A 83 -8.22 1.49 23.43
CA GLY A 83 -9.68 1.61 23.51
C GLY A 83 -10.19 2.17 24.85
N VAL A 84 -9.30 2.72 25.68
CA VAL A 84 -9.62 3.49 26.90
C VAL A 84 -8.94 4.85 26.78
#